data_AF-A0A529U627-F1
#
_entry.id   AF-A0A529U627-F1
#
_cell.length_a   1.000
_cell.length_b   1.000
_cell.length_c   1.000
_cell.angle_alpha   90.00
_cell.angle_beta   90.00
_cell.angle_gamma   90.00
#
_symmetry.space_group_name_H-M   'P 1'
#
loop_
_entity.id
_entity.type
_entity.pdbx_description
1 polymer ?
#
loop_
_entity_poly.entity_id
_entity_poly.type
_entity_poly.pdbx_seq_one_letter_code
_entity_poly.pdbx_strand_id
1 'polypeptide(L)'
;MDGELPLGVLRSAFDEILASLPFQDDLAELVFVGDTRLPILISRYRSKQLVHENGMVRWSETASGSGIQPVAKMVLDPRHEHALEPEAFGLWRFPERCKGLCLVYLRQGVDVVSRPLPVQRPSSPEVHTGNLVSTFTIADYATRQAEIGHALNGIGQDVGGFSWLLEAATHLNGLPASAFDALKVLPSCPEALIGLLFNARDAGERALIWSLQNELPILWLELPLSAWRKALEANLTAISTLLEPILGAEKAATQALGRLASLRSELTPLEPALASIFGRVGMGGEATNIPSLKDLTAGYIASQIHRSNEGRNDLAARLRETGLNLPPEILSKSHEDFAGLFAPVLLAASAQGKLTIEPDLALLARRTLREDPLYVSRAYAHLLKFYGSK
;
A
#
# COMPACT_ATOMS: atom_id res chain seq x y z
N MET A 1 -14.29 6.95 35.73
CA MET A 1 -12.92 7.02 35.19
C MET A 1 -12.99 7.98 34.02
N ASP A 2 -12.58 9.22 34.22
CA ASP A 2 -12.46 10.20 33.14
C ASP A 2 -11.20 9.83 32.34
N GLY A 3 -11.37 8.86 31.46
CA GLY A 3 -10.30 8.32 30.64
C GLY A 3 -10.09 9.22 29.44
N GLU A 4 -9.25 10.25 29.60
CA GLU A 4 -8.58 10.85 28.44
C GLU A 4 -7.70 9.76 27.81
N LEU A 5 -8.22 9.10 26.78
CA LEU A 5 -7.41 8.21 25.94
C LEU A 5 -6.38 9.09 25.22
N PRO A 6 -5.07 8.88 25.43
CA PRO A 6 -4.07 9.64 24.70
C PRO A 6 -4.26 9.36 23.22
N LEU A 7 -4.49 10.40 22.41
CA LEU A 7 -4.67 10.27 20.95
C LEU A 7 -3.51 9.52 20.27
N GLY A 8 -2.31 9.53 20.88
CA GLY A 8 -1.16 8.74 20.43
C GLY A 8 -1.41 7.23 20.41
N VAL A 9 -2.29 6.71 21.26
CA VAL A 9 -2.69 5.28 21.26
C VAL A 9 -3.55 4.94 20.04
N LEU A 10 -4.28 5.92 19.50
CA LEU A 10 -5.17 5.75 18.35
C LEU A 10 -4.49 6.04 17.01
N ARG A 11 -3.22 6.48 17.00
CA ARG A 11 -2.50 6.84 15.77
C ARG A 11 -2.52 5.72 14.73
N SER A 12 -2.27 4.49 15.14
CA SER A 12 -2.26 3.34 14.23
C SER A 12 -3.64 3.04 13.64
N ALA A 13 -4.73 3.30 14.38
CA ALA A 13 -6.09 3.19 13.87
C ALA A 13 -6.42 4.32 12.90
N PHE A 14 -5.91 5.54 13.14
CA PHE A 14 -6.08 6.66 12.21
C PHE A 14 -5.33 6.42 10.91
N ASP A 15 -4.08 5.98 10.98
CA ASP A 15 -3.28 5.67 9.80
C ASP A 15 -3.98 4.58 8.96
N GLU A 16 -4.60 3.58 9.62
CA GLU A 16 -5.36 2.52 8.96
C GLU A 16 -6.62 3.03 8.26
N ILE A 17 -7.43 3.85 8.92
CA ILE A 17 -8.63 4.44 8.31
C ILE A 17 -8.21 5.34 7.14
N LEU A 18 -7.19 6.19 7.34
CA LEU A 18 -6.70 7.08 6.29
C LEU A 18 -6.09 6.31 5.09
N ALA A 19 -5.65 5.07 5.28
CA ALA A 19 -5.15 4.20 4.21
C ALA A 19 -6.26 3.59 3.35
N SER A 20 -7.48 3.43 3.90
CA SER A 20 -8.63 2.90 3.15
C SER A 20 -9.40 3.98 2.39
N LEU A 21 -9.10 5.27 2.64
CA LEU A 21 -9.74 6.38 1.97
C LEU A 21 -9.28 6.49 0.50
N PRO A 22 -10.21 6.71 -0.45
CA PRO A 22 -9.89 6.85 -1.87
C PRO A 22 -9.11 8.13 -2.21
N PHE A 23 -9.29 9.20 -1.43
CA PHE A 23 -8.65 10.50 -1.69
C PHE A 23 -7.85 11.01 -0.48
N GLN A 24 -6.85 11.86 -0.74
CA GLN A 24 -5.94 12.40 0.28
C GLN A 24 -6.60 13.41 1.23
N ASP A 25 -7.69 14.01 0.77
CA ASP A 25 -8.48 15.04 1.43
C ASP A 25 -9.75 14.50 2.07
N ASP A 26 -9.98 13.19 1.99
CA ASP A 26 -11.08 12.57 2.70
C ASP A 26 -10.90 12.74 4.21
N LEU A 27 -12.03 12.97 4.87
CA LEU A 27 -12.10 13.10 6.31
C LEU A 27 -12.60 11.79 6.90
N ALA A 28 -11.91 11.33 7.94
CA ALA A 28 -12.39 10.22 8.74
C ALA A 28 -13.20 10.77 9.91
N GLU A 29 -14.43 10.29 10.07
CA GLU A 29 -15.30 10.65 11.19
C GLU A 29 -15.21 9.58 12.27
N LEU A 30 -14.87 9.98 13.48
CA LEU A 30 -14.84 9.12 14.65
C LEU A 30 -16.04 9.37 15.55
N VAL A 31 -16.79 8.30 15.76
CA VAL A 31 -17.91 8.27 16.69
C VAL A 31 -17.55 7.34 17.84
N PHE A 32 -17.59 7.86 19.07
CA PHE A 32 -17.43 7.05 20.27
C PHE A 32 -18.79 6.52 20.70
N VAL A 33 -18.98 5.20 20.66
CA VAL A 33 -20.25 4.57 21.05
C VAL A 33 -20.52 4.84 22.52
N GLY A 34 -21.70 5.41 22.82
CA GLY A 34 -22.09 5.81 24.18
C GLY A 34 -21.66 7.22 24.59
N ASP A 35 -20.96 7.95 23.71
CA ASP A 35 -20.65 9.36 23.86
C ASP A 35 -21.64 10.21 23.06
N THR A 36 -22.14 11.29 23.65
CA THR A 36 -23.08 12.23 23.00
C THR A 36 -22.39 13.41 22.33
N ARG A 37 -21.05 13.49 22.41
CA ARG A 37 -20.27 14.55 21.77
C ARG A 37 -20.36 14.46 20.24
N LEU A 38 -20.14 15.61 19.60
CA LEU A 38 -20.02 15.66 18.15
C LEU A 38 -18.85 14.77 17.69
N PRO A 39 -19.00 14.08 16.56
CA PRO A 39 -17.95 13.24 16.02
C PRO A 39 -16.65 14.02 15.78
N ILE A 40 -15.52 13.35 15.99
CA ILE A 40 -14.20 13.96 15.75
C ILE A 40 -13.85 13.75 14.29
N LEU A 41 -13.60 14.85 13.57
CA LEU A 41 -13.11 14.81 12.19
C LEU A 41 -11.59 14.73 12.19
N ILE A 42 -11.06 13.71 11.54
CA ILE A 42 -9.63 13.52 11.33
C ILE A 42 -9.29 13.83 9.88
N SER A 43 -8.26 14.66 9.73
CA SER A 43 -7.62 15.00 8.47
C SER A 43 -6.15 14.62 8.53
N ARG A 44 -5.60 14.19 7.41
CA ARG A 44 -4.15 13.96 7.24
C ARG A 44 -3.34 15.26 7.39
N TYR A 45 -3.94 16.40 7.05
CA TYR A 45 -3.27 17.69 7.01
C TYR A 45 -3.89 18.68 7.99
N ARG A 46 -3.03 19.36 8.76
CA ARG A 46 -3.42 20.42 9.71
C ARG A 46 -3.36 21.83 9.12
N SER A 47 -2.72 21.99 7.96
CA SER A 47 -2.60 23.25 7.22
C SER A 47 -3.33 23.18 5.89
N LYS A 48 -3.85 24.32 5.43
CA LYS A 48 -4.46 24.45 4.10
C LYS A 48 -3.44 24.12 3.01
N GLN A 49 -3.94 23.57 1.89
CA GLN A 49 -3.13 23.39 0.69
C GLN A 49 -2.60 24.75 0.19
N LEU A 50 -1.38 24.76 -0.34
CA LEU A 50 -0.84 25.95 -0.99
C LEU A 50 -1.61 26.23 -2.29
N VAL A 51 -1.51 27.47 -2.76
CA VAL A 51 -2.09 27.90 -4.04
C VAL A 51 -0.96 28.26 -4.99
N HIS A 52 -1.05 27.85 -6.26
CA HIS A 52 -0.11 28.23 -7.30
C HIS A 52 -0.79 29.16 -8.31
N GLU A 53 -0.28 30.38 -8.42
CA GLU A 53 -0.80 31.45 -9.28
C GLU A 53 0.36 32.16 -9.97
N ASN A 54 0.25 32.40 -11.28
CA ASN A 54 1.24 33.17 -12.05
C ASN A 54 2.69 32.68 -11.90
N GLY A 55 2.90 31.35 -11.79
CA GLY A 55 4.24 30.76 -11.64
C GLY A 55 4.83 30.83 -10.23
N MET A 56 4.07 31.38 -9.27
CA MET A 56 4.46 31.57 -7.88
C MET A 56 3.56 30.76 -6.94
N VAL A 57 4.11 30.42 -5.77
CA VAL A 57 3.40 29.70 -4.71
C VAL A 57 2.99 30.70 -3.64
N ARG A 58 1.71 30.71 -3.29
CA ARG A 58 1.13 31.56 -2.26
C ARG A 58 0.99 30.79 -0.96
N TRP A 59 1.65 31.29 0.07
CA TRP A 59 1.45 30.88 1.45
C TRP A 59 1.91 31.99 2.38
N SER A 60 0.94 32.68 2.98
CA SER A 60 1.16 33.71 3.99
C SER A 60 1.00 33.08 5.38
N GLU A 61 2.10 32.90 6.09
CA GLU A 61 2.08 32.46 7.48
C GLU A 61 1.54 33.59 8.38
N THR A 62 0.60 33.25 9.28
CA THR A 62 0.07 34.16 10.31
C THR A 62 0.78 34.07 11.67
N ALA A 63 1.80 33.22 11.83
CA ALA A 63 2.48 33.05 13.11
C ALA A 63 3.99 32.83 12.93
N SER A 64 4.76 33.91 13.06
CA SER A 64 6.23 33.86 13.14
C SER A 64 6.66 32.91 14.27
N GLY A 65 7.31 31.79 13.92
CA GLY A 65 7.89 30.86 14.90
C GLY A 65 7.44 29.40 14.80
N SER A 66 6.59 29.02 13.86
CA SER A 66 6.09 27.64 13.77
C SER A 66 7.11 26.63 13.20
N GLY A 67 8.18 27.10 12.55
CA GLY A 67 9.14 26.24 11.83
C GLY A 67 8.55 25.57 10.58
N ILE A 68 7.39 26.03 10.10
CA ILE A 68 6.78 25.57 8.86
C ILE A 68 7.43 26.27 7.66
N GLN A 69 7.80 25.51 6.65
CA GLN A 69 8.37 26.05 5.41
C GLN A 69 7.74 25.38 4.17
N PRO A 70 7.52 26.14 3.09
CA PRO A 70 7.10 25.56 1.83
C PRO A 70 8.29 24.92 1.11
N VAL A 71 8.09 23.71 0.63
CA VAL A 71 9.09 22.92 -0.09
C VAL A 71 8.49 22.38 -1.38
N ALA A 72 9.36 22.09 -2.34
CA ALA A 72 9.05 21.39 -3.58
C ALA A 72 9.86 20.11 -3.69
N LYS A 73 9.22 19.05 -4.17
CA LYS A 73 9.82 17.76 -4.49
C LYS A 73 9.58 17.45 -5.96
N MET A 74 10.63 17.18 -6.72
CA MET A 74 10.47 16.84 -8.14
C MET A 74 9.95 15.40 -8.25
N VAL A 75 8.92 15.19 -9.08
CA VAL A 75 8.41 13.81 -9.31
C VAL A 75 9.47 12.96 -10.00
N LEU A 76 10.27 13.55 -10.87
CA LEU A 76 11.34 12.87 -11.61
C LEU A 76 12.58 12.56 -10.78
N ASP A 77 12.77 13.26 -9.65
CA ASP A 77 13.86 12.99 -8.69
C ASP A 77 13.31 12.98 -7.26
N PRO A 78 12.60 11.91 -6.86
CA PRO A 78 11.87 11.84 -5.60
C PRO A 78 12.80 11.77 -4.38
N ARG A 79 14.12 11.70 -4.56
CA ARG A 79 15.09 11.63 -3.45
C ARG A 79 15.28 12.96 -2.75
N HIS A 80 15.11 14.06 -3.47
CA HIS A 80 15.48 15.39 -3.00
C HIS A 80 14.28 16.31 -2.84
N GLU A 81 14.32 17.07 -1.76
CA GLU A 81 13.36 18.12 -1.47
C GLU A 81 14.09 19.45 -1.45
N HIS A 82 13.43 20.48 -1.95
CA HIS A 82 14.01 21.79 -2.14
C HIS A 82 13.12 22.82 -1.45
N ALA A 83 13.70 23.59 -0.53
CA ALA A 83 13.01 24.74 0.04
C ALA A 83 12.64 25.72 -1.09
N LEU A 84 11.42 26.26 -1.05
CA LEU A 84 11.07 27.38 -1.91
C LEU A 84 11.79 28.65 -1.44
N GLU A 85 12.07 29.54 -2.37
CA GLU A 85 12.76 30.79 -2.07
C GLU A 85 11.73 31.90 -1.83
N PRO A 86 11.87 32.70 -0.77
CA PRO A 86 10.96 33.81 -0.53
C PRO A 86 11.19 34.91 -1.58
N GLU A 87 10.11 35.36 -2.23
CA GLU A 87 10.16 36.46 -3.19
C GLU A 87 9.57 37.74 -2.57
N ALA A 88 8.42 37.61 -1.88
CA ALA A 88 7.77 38.68 -1.15
C ALA A 88 6.90 38.11 -0.01
N PHE A 89 6.25 38.97 0.76
CA PHE A 89 5.38 38.51 1.86
C PHE A 89 4.30 37.56 1.35
N GLY A 90 4.36 36.31 1.82
CA GLY A 90 3.43 35.26 1.44
C GLY A 90 3.61 34.70 0.02
N LEU A 91 4.67 35.08 -0.68
CA LEU A 91 4.97 34.68 -2.06
C LEU A 91 6.32 33.98 -2.14
N TRP A 92 6.30 32.81 -2.76
CA TRP A 92 7.44 31.89 -2.83
C TRP A 92 7.68 31.46 -4.27
N ARG A 93 8.95 31.39 -4.65
CA ARG A 93 9.38 30.93 -5.97
C ARG A 93 10.05 29.56 -5.89
N PHE A 94 9.96 28.83 -6.98
CA PHE A 94 10.71 27.58 -7.16
C PHE A 94 12.20 27.89 -7.37
N PRO A 95 13.11 27.11 -6.76
CA PRO A 95 14.50 27.10 -7.16
C PRO A 95 14.65 26.75 -8.64
N GLU A 96 15.64 27.31 -9.33
CA GLU A 96 15.86 27.10 -10.78
C GLU A 96 16.06 25.62 -11.17
N ARG A 97 16.59 24.82 -10.23
CA ARG A 97 16.78 23.38 -10.39
C ARG A 97 15.48 22.58 -10.43
N CYS A 98 14.37 23.11 -9.90
CA CYS A 98 13.08 22.43 -9.89
C CYS A 98 12.42 22.51 -11.26
N LYS A 99 12.42 21.38 -11.97
CA LYS A 99 11.99 21.24 -13.36
C LYS A 99 10.91 20.16 -13.51
N GLY A 100 10.08 20.27 -14.55
CA GLY A 100 8.97 19.35 -14.80
C GLY A 100 7.90 19.33 -13.70
N LEU A 101 7.24 18.19 -13.50
CA LEU A 101 6.21 18.03 -12.48
C LEU A 101 6.83 18.03 -11.07
N CYS A 102 6.37 18.96 -10.23
CA CYS A 102 6.79 19.10 -8.84
C CYS A 102 5.60 18.95 -7.88
N LEU A 103 5.82 18.34 -6.73
CA LEU A 103 4.89 18.33 -5.60
C LEU A 103 5.28 19.44 -4.62
N VAL A 104 4.38 20.38 -4.38
CA VAL A 104 4.60 21.52 -3.47
C VAL A 104 3.78 21.35 -2.20
N TYR A 105 4.40 21.46 -1.03
CA TYR A 105 3.73 21.29 0.26
C TYR A 105 4.45 22.04 1.38
N LEU A 106 3.80 22.11 2.54
CA LEU A 106 4.35 22.65 3.77
C LEU A 106 4.98 21.54 4.60
N ARG A 107 6.17 21.80 5.13
CA ARG A 107 6.88 20.90 6.03
C ARG A 107 7.14 21.58 7.38
N GLN A 108 7.00 20.81 8.46
CA GLN A 108 7.39 21.19 9.82
C GLN A 108 8.28 20.09 10.41
N GLY A 109 9.59 20.28 10.43
CA GLY A 109 10.52 19.22 10.81
C GLY A 109 10.39 18.01 9.87
N VAL A 110 9.99 16.86 10.39
CA VAL A 110 9.76 15.62 9.61
C VAL A 110 8.34 15.51 9.05
N ASP A 111 7.40 16.33 9.53
CA ASP A 111 5.99 16.24 9.17
C ASP A 111 5.69 16.97 7.87
N VAL A 112 4.88 16.36 7.00
CA VAL A 112 4.17 17.05 5.92
C VAL A 112 2.83 17.53 6.45
N VAL A 113 2.63 18.86 6.50
CA VAL A 113 1.50 19.46 7.23
C VAL A 113 0.39 20.00 6.31
N SER A 114 0.63 20.09 5.01
CA SER A 114 -0.37 20.46 4.00
C SER A 114 -0.48 19.42 2.91
N ARG A 115 -1.62 19.40 2.23
CA ARG A 115 -1.82 18.62 1.01
C ARG A 115 -0.76 18.99 -0.04
N PRO A 116 -0.10 18.00 -0.67
CA PRO A 116 0.75 18.24 -1.83
C PRO A 116 -0.05 18.80 -3.01
N LEU A 117 0.48 19.87 -3.60
CA LEU A 117 -0.04 20.48 -4.82
C LEU A 117 0.86 20.07 -6.00
N PRO A 118 0.35 19.32 -6.99
CA PRO A 118 1.10 19.08 -8.22
C PRO A 118 1.19 20.38 -9.04
N VAL A 119 2.40 20.79 -9.40
CA VAL A 119 2.68 21.98 -10.20
C VAL A 119 3.60 21.60 -11.37
N GLN A 120 3.13 21.85 -12.59
CA GLN A 120 3.94 21.68 -13.78
C GLN A 120 4.86 22.89 -13.97
N ARG A 121 6.18 22.68 -13.93
CA ARG A 121 7.18 23.70 -14.23
C ARG A 121 7.57 23.68 -15.71
N PRO A 122 7.86 24.85 -16.31
CA PRO A 122 8.43 24.93 -17.65
C PRO A 122 9.79 24.24 -17.67
N SER A 123 10.14 23.66 -18.82
CA SER A 123 11.34 22.85 -19.06
C SER A 123 11.28 21.49 -18.35
N SER A 124 10.89 20.44 -19.07
CA SER A 124 11.16 19.06 -18.64
C SER A 124 12.67 18.81 -18.75
N PRO A 125 13.27 18.02 -17.84
CA PRO A 125 14.64 17.57 -18.02
C PRO A 125 14.77 16.84 -19.37
N GLU A 126 15.88 17.06 -20.08
CA GLU A 126 15.99 16.74 -21.52
C GLU A 126 16.04 15.25 -21.84
N VAL A 127 16.26 14.34 -20.88
CA VAL A 127 16.29 12.90 -21.17
C VAL A 127 15.82 12.11 -19.95
N HIS A 128 14.68 11.45 -20.08
CA HIS A 128 14.31 10.34 -19.22
C HIS A 128 13.90 9.14 -20.06
N THR A 129 14.61 8.04 -19.88
CA THR A 129 14.36 6.76 -20.55
C THR A 129 13.40 5.92 -19.71
N GLY A 130 12.27 5.51 -20.30
CA GLY A 130 11.32 4.60 -19.67
C GLY A 130 9.87 5.05 -19.86
N ASN A 131 8.99 4.09 -20.19
CA ASN A 131 7.60 4.37 -20.52
C ASN A 131 6.88 5.10 -19.38
N LEU A 132 7.02 4.61 -18.14
CA LEU A 132 6.40 5.24 -16.97
C LEU A 132 6.87 6.70 -16.77
N VAL A 133 8.17 6.96 -16.85
CA VAL A 133 8.72 8.29 -16.56
C VAL A 133 8.27 9.32 -17.60
N SER A 134 8.10 8.90 -18.86
CA SER A 134 7.61 9.76 -19.94
C SER A 134 6.21 10.31 -19.67
N THR A 135 5.35 9.55 -18.97
CA THR A 135 3.97 9.94 -18.65
C THR A 135 3.89 11.18 -17.75
N PHE A 136 4.92 11.46 -16.93
CA PHE A 136 4.92 12.61 -16.02
C PHE A 136 5.04 13.95 -16.73
N THR A 137 5.32 13.95 -18.04
CA THR A 137 5.33 15.17 -18.86
C THR A 137 3.93 15.56 -19.35
N ILE A 138 2.94 14.68 -19.22
CA ILE A 138 1.56 14.92 -19.64
C ILE A 138 0.90 15.90 -18.68
N ALA A 139 0.51 17.08 -19.18
CA ALA A 139 -0.09 18.13 -18.36
C ALA A 139 -1.51 17.77 -17.88
N ASP A 140 -2.34 17.21 -18.76
CA ASP A 140 -3.71 16.82 -18.43
C ASP A 140 -3.74 15.68 -17.41
N TYR A 141 -4.49 15.87 -16.32
CA TYR A 141 -4.52 14.91 -15.21
C TYR A 141 -5.12 13.58 -15.62
N ALA A 142 -6.29 13.57 -16.27
CA ALA A 142 -7.01 12.35 -16.60
C ALA A 142 -6.21 11.49 -17.59
N THR A 143 -5.66 12.13 -18.63
CA THR A 143 -4.78 11.49 -19.61
C THR A 143 -3.53 10.94 -18.92
N ARG A 144 -2.90 11.71 -18.04
CA ARG A 144 -1.71 11.25 -17.30
C ARG A 144 -2.00 10.01 -16.45
N GLN A 145 -3.13 9.96 -15.73
CA GLN A 145 -3.50 8.79 -14.93
C GLN A 145 -3.70 7.54 -15.81
N ALA A 146 -4.37 7.68 -16.95
CA ALA A 146 -4.59 6.58 -17.89
C ALA A 146 -3.27 6.02 -18.44
N GLU A 147 -2.39 6.91 -18.91
CA GLU A 147 -1.07 6.53 -19.45
C GLU A 147 -0.16 5.93 -18.40
N ILE A 148 -0.21 6.41 -17.15
CA ILE A 148 0.47 5.79 -16.00
C ILE A 148 -0.03 4.34 -15.83
N GLY A 149 -1.34 4.11 -15.85
CA GLY A 149 -1.92 2.77 -15.73
C GLY A 149 -1.44 1.85 -16.86
N HIS A 150 -1.41 2.34 -18.10
CA HIS A 150 -0.87 1.61 -19.23
C HIS A 150 0.61 1.26 -19.06
N ALA A 151 1.43 2.22 -18.64
CA ALA A 151 2.85 2.00 -18.39
C ALA A 151 3.09 0.98 -17.26
N LEU A 152 2.32 1.06 -16.16
CA LEU A 152 2.42 0.12 -15.05
C LEU A 152 2.03 -1.32 -15.46
N ASN A 153 1.04 -1.49 -16.33
CA ASN A 153 0.67 -2.83 -16.82
C ASN A 153 1.78 -3.50 -17.67
N GLY A 154 2.64 -2.72 -18.31
CA GLY A 154 3.76 -3.21 -19.12
C GLY A 154 5.13 -3.20 -18.42
N ILE A 155 5.21 -2.67 -17.20
CA ILE A 155 6.49 -2.29 -16.57
C ILE A 155 7.47 -3.46 -16.36
N GLY A 156 6.97 -4.69 -16.21
CA GLY A 156 7.79 -5.89 -16.07
C GLY A 156 8.62 -6.24 -17.30
N GLN A 157 8.27 -5.68 -18.47
CA GLN A 157 8.99 -5.87 -19.73
C GLN A 157 10.02 -4.77 -20.01
N ASP A 158 9.94 -3.66 -19.27
CA ASP A 158 10.81 -2.51 -19.46
C ASP A 158 12.14 -2.70 -18.72
N VAL A 159 13.26 -2.54 -19.42
CA VAL A 159 14.59 -2.57 -18.81
C VAL A 159 14.71 -1.42 -17.82
N GLY A 160 14.87 -1.75 -16.54
CA GLY A 160 14.92 -0.76 -15.46
C GLY A 160 13.55 -0.12 -15.14
N GLY A 161 12.44 -0.69 -15.62
CA GLY A 161 11.09 -0.13 -15.46
C GLY A 161 10.74 0.22 -14.00
N PHE A 162 11.18 -0.59 -13.04
CA PHE A 162 10.92 -0.37 -11.62
C PHE A 162 11.81 0.67 -10.95
N SER A 163 12.89 1.14 -11.58
CA SER A 163 13.90 2.00 -10.92
C SER A 163 13.28 3.26 -10.32
N TRP A 164 12.41 3.93 -11.08
CA TRP A 164 11.73 5.13 -10.57
C TRP A 164 10.75 4.81 -9.44
N LEU A 165 9.99 3.71 -9.53
CA LEU A 165 9.03 3.32 -8.49
C LEU A 165 9.73 2.97 -7.18
N LEU A 166 10.88 2.29 -7.24
CA LEU A 166 11.70 1.97 -6.08
C LEU A 166 12.16 3.25 -5.37
N GLU A 167 12.70 4.21 -6.12
CA GLU A 167 13.14 5.48 -5.57
C GLU A 167 11.96 6.29 -4.99
N ALA A 168 10.82 6.33 -5.66
CA ALA A 168 9.62 7.02 -5.16
C ALA A 168 9.05 6.39 -3.88
N ALA A 169 8.93 5.05 -3.85
CA ALA A 169 8.38 4.32 -2.70
C ALA A 169 9.30 4.37 -1.47
N THR A 170 10.62 4.42 -1.67
CA THR A 170 11.60 4.44 -0.57
C THR A 170 11.92 5.84 -0.04
N HIS A 171 11.63 6.90 -0.82
CA HIS A 171 11.92 8.29 -0.45
C HIS A 171 10.67 9.15 -0.21
N LEU A 172 9.59 8.57 0.33
CA LEU A 172 8.37 9.33 0.64
C LEU A 172 8.61 10.47 1.65
N ASN A 173 9.49 10.27 2.65
CA ASN A 173 9.87 11.29 3.65
C ASN A 173 8.67 12.01 4.29
N GLY A 174 7.66 11.24 4.71
CA GLY A 174 6.43 11.75 5.32
C GLY A 174 5.33 12.16 4.34
N LEU A 175 5.60 12.13 3.03
CA LEU A 175 4.51 12.22 2.04
C LEU A 175 3.71 10.93 2.02
N PRO A 176 2.37 10.99 1.88
CA PRO A 176 1.61 9.79 1.57
C PRO A 176 2.01 9.26 0.19
N ALA A 177 2.01 7.93 0.03
CA ALA A 177 2.32 7.30 -1.24
C ALA A 177 1.42 7.82 -2.37
N SER A 178 0.14 8.04 -2.08
CA SER A 178 -0.85 8.58 -3.02
C SER A 178 -0.54 9.98 -3.56
N ALA A 179 0.48 10.68 -3.04
CA ALA A 179 0.90 11.99 -3.55
C ALA A 179 1.62 11.86 -4.90
N PHE A 180 2.19 10.70 -5.16
CA PHE A 180 2.76 10.36 -6.46
C PHE A 180 1.70 9.68 -7.29
N ASP A 181 1.38 10.27 -8.44
CA ASP A 181 0.36 9.76 -9.36
C ASP A 181 0.56 8.27 -9.70
N ALA A 182 1.80 7.84 -9.94
CA ALA A 182 2.12 6.44 -10.23
C ALA A 182 1.93 5.50 -9.03
N LEU A 183 2.28 5.91 -7.81
CA LEU A 183 2.02 5.09 -6.61
C LEU A 183 0.53 5.05 -6.28
N LYS A 184 -0.21 6.12 -6.57
CA LYS A 184 -1.68 6.17 -6.41
C LYS A 184 -2.40 5.17 -7.32
N VAL A 185 -1.92 4.96 -8.54
CA VAL A 185 -2.50 4.01 -9.51
C VAL A 185 -2.09 2.56 -9.22
N LEU A 186 -0.95 2.36 -8.54
CA LEU A 186 -0.35 1.05 -8.27
C LEU A 186 -1.30 -0.01 -7.67
N PRO A 187 -2.25 0.30 -6.77
CA PRO A 187 -3.27 -0.64 -6.29
C PRO A 187 -4.09 -1.31 -7.39
N SER A 188 -4.32 -0.60 -8.50
CA SER A 188 -5.06 -1.11 -9.67
C SER A 188 -4.19 -1.95 -10.60
N CYS A 189 -2.88 -2.04 -10.34
CA CYS A 189 -1.91 -2.81 -11.13
C CYS A 189 -1.17 -3.83 -10.24
N PRO A 190 -1.84 -4.91 -9.76
CA PRO A 190 -1.24 -5.88 -8.84
C PRO A 190 0.07 -6.50 -9.32
N GLU A 191 0.21 -6.75 -10.63
CA GLU A 191 1.42 -7.31 -11.23
C GLU A 191 2.63 -6.36 -11.07
N ALA A 192 2.42 -5.05 -11.26
CA ALA A 192 3.44 -4.03 -11.05
C ALA A 192 3.79 -3.87 -9.56
N LEU A 193 2.79 -3.91 -8.68
CA LEU A 193 2.98 -3.83 -7.23
C LEU A 193 3.83 -5.00 -6.70
N ILE A 194 3.53 -6.23 -7.14
CA ILE A 194 4.30 -7.43 -6.79
C ILE A 194 5.70 -7.38 -7.42
N GLY A 195 5.79 -6.95 -8.68
CA GLY A 195 7.06 -6.73 -9.36
C GLY A 195 7.96 -5.73 -8.63
N LEU A 196 7.40 -4.65 -8.09
CA LEU A 196 8.12 -3.67 -7.27
C LEU A 196 8.73 -4.34 -6.04
N LEU A 197 7.98 -5.19 -5.35
CA LEU A 197 8.46 -5.94 -4.18
C LEU A 197 9.61 -6.91 -4.54
N PHE A 198 9.54 -7.58 -5.70
CA PHE A 198 10.58 -8.50 -6.16
C PHE A 198 11.88 -7.80 -6.60
N ASN A 199 11.77 -6.55 -7.07
CA ASN A 199 12.89 -5.75 -7.57
C ASN A 199 13.55 -4.88 -6.49
N ALA A 200 13.06 -4.93 -5.26
CA ALA A 200 13.69 -4.26 -4.12
C ALA A 200 15.14 -4.75 -3.90
N ARG A 201 16.05 -3.82 -3.58
CA ARG A 201 17.49 -4.09 -3.52
C ARG A 201 17.91 -4.87 -2.28
N ASP A 202 17.24 -4.61 -1.15
CA ASP A 202 17.57 -5.22 0.14
C ASP A 202 16.34 -5.44 1.02
N ALA A 203 16.54 -5.93 2.25
CA ALA A 203 15.47 -6.18 3.21
C ALA A 203 14.80 -4.90 3.74
N GLY A 204 15.56 -3.80 3.85
CA GLY A 204 15.04 -2.51 4.30
C GLY A 204 14.08 -1.90 3.28
N GLU A 205 14.46 -1.90 2.01
CA GLU A 205 13.58 -1.46 0.92
C GLU A 205 12.32 -2.31 0.82
N ARG A 206 12.45 -3.64 0.98
CA ARG A 206 11.29 -4.53 1.00
C ARG A 206 10.35 -4.23 2.14
N ALA A 207 10.85 -3.92 3.32
CA ALA A 207 10.02 -3.52 4.45
C ALA A 207 9.27 -2.21 4.14
N LEU A 208 9.94 -1.23 3.52
CA LEU A 208 9.31 0.03 3.09
C LEU A 208 8.22 -0.21 2.04
N ILE A 209 8.51 -0.99 1.00
CA ILE A 209 7.54 -1.35 -0.05
C ILE A 209 6.37 -2.13 0.54
N TRP A 210 6.63 -3.09 1.43
CA TRP A 210 5.59 -3.84 2.14
C TRP A 210 4.68 -2.90 2.95
N SER A 211 5.26 -1.87 3.56
CA SER A 211 4.53 -0.88 4.35
C SER A 211 3.64 0.04 3.51
N LEU A 212 3.75 0.04 2.17
CA LEU A 212 2.83 0.79 1.29
C LEU A 212 1.37 0.43 1.50
N GLN A 213 1.06 -0.79 2.00
CA GLN A 213 -0.30 -1.14 2.38
C GLN A 213 -0.88 -0.20 3.44
N ASN A 214 -0.05 0.43 4.27
CA ASN A 214 -0.49 1.41 5.28
C ASN A 214 -0.77 2.80 4.69
N GLU A 215 -0.46 3.04 3.41
CA GLU A 215 -0.65 4.34 2.76
C GLU A 215 -1.52 4.27 1.50
N LEU A 216 -1.81 3.05 1.04
CA LEU A 216 -2.56 2.77 -0.17
C LEU A 216 -3.68 1.76 0.13
N PRO A 217 -4.79 1.80 -0.62
CA PRO A 217 -5.92 0.88 -0.44
C PRO A 217 -5.61 -0.52 -1.02
N ILE A 218 -4.61 -1.19 -0.44
CA ILE A 218 -4.18 -2.55 -0.77
C ILE A 218 -3.93 -3.37 0.51
N LEU A 219 -4.11 -4.67 0.42
CA LEU A 219 -3.56 -5.66 1.34
C LEU A 219 -2.80 -6.71 0.53
N TRP A 220 -1.53 -6.94 0.85
CA TRP A 220 -0.70 -7.90 0.08
C TRP A 220 -1.31 -9.29 -0.01
N LEU A 221 -2.00 -9.73 1.05
CA LEU A 221 -2.67 -11.03 1.12
C LEU A 221 -4.00 -11.08 0.36
N GLU A 222 -4.54 -9.95 -0.10
CA GLU A 222 -5.75 -9.92 -0.94
C GLU A 222 -5.42 -9.98 -2.44
N LEU A 223 -4.16 -9.72 -2.81
CA LEU A 223 -3.75 -9.62 -4.20
C LEU A 223 -3.98 -10.95 -4.94
N PRO A 224 -4.52 -10.91 -6.17
CA PRO A 224 -4.85 -12.13 -6.91
C PRO A 224 -3.66 -13.07 -7.10
N LEU A 225 -3.84 -14.37 -6.88
CA LEU A 225 -2.81 -15.38 -7.13
C LEU A 225 -2.33 -15.41 -8.58
N SER A 226 -3.20 -15.04 -9.52
CA SER A 226 -2.84 -14.88 -10.94
C SER A 226 -1.82 -13.76 -11.14
N ALA A 227 -1.92 -12.65 -10.40
CA ALA A 227 -0.96 -11.55 -10.46
C ALA A 227 0.38 -11.96 -9.85
N TRP A 228 0.38 -12.68 -8.72
CA TRP A 228 1.60 -13.26 -8.14
C TRP A 228 2.32 -14.18 -9.12
N ARG A 229 1.57 -15.05 -9.82
CA ARG A 229 2.13 -15.95 -10.83
C ARG A 229 2.73 -15.18 -12.01
N LYS A 230 2.01 -14.22 -12.58
CA LYS A 230 2.50 -13.45 -13.72
C LYS A 230 3.73 -12.60 -13.39
N ALA A 231 3.73 -11.94 -12.23
CA ALA A 231 4.88 -11.15 -11.78
C ALA A 231 6.12 -12.04 -11.56
N LEU A 232 5.91 -13.26 -11.05
CA LEU A 232 6.96 -14.26 -10.92
C LEU A 232 7.51 -14.70 -12.28
N GLU A 233 6.63 -15.07 -13.20
CA GLU A 233 6.99 -15.49 -14.56
C GLU A 233 7.77 -14.38 -15.28
N ALA A 234 7.30 -13.12 -15.20
CA ALA A 234 7.99 -11.97 -15.76
C ALA A 234 9.39 -11.78 -15.16
N ASN A 235 9.55 -11.93 -13.84
CA ASN A 235 10.85 -11.80 -13.18
C ASN A 235 11.82 -12.91 -13.60
N LEU A 236 11.35 -14.15 -13.68
CA LEU A 236 12.13 -15.28 -14.18
C LEU A 236 12.59 -15.04 -15.62
N THR A 237 11.67 -14.67 -16.51
CA THR A 237 11.98 -14.41 -17.91
C THR A 237 13.00 -13.29 -18.04
N ALA A 238 12.83 -12.18 -17.31
CA ALA A 238 13.77 -11.06 -17.34
C ALA A 238 15.20 -11.47 -16.94
N ILE A 239 15.34 -12.26 -15.86
CA ILE A 239 16.65 -12.77 -15.41
C ILE A 239 17.25 -13.72 -16.45
N SER A 240 16.45 -14.67 -16.96
CA SER A 240 16.93 -15.62 -17.97
C SER A 240 17.39 -14.91 -19.24
N THR A 241 16.61 -13.96 -19.77
CA THR A 241 16.97 -13.19 -20.96
C THR A 241 18.24 -12.35 -20.75
N LEU A 242 18.43 -11.77 -19.57
CA LEU A 242 19.63 -10.99 -19.26
C LEU A 242 20.90 -11.86 -19.18
N LEU A 243 20.79 -13.07 -18.61
CA LEU A 243 21.94 -13.93 -18.31
C LEU A 243 22.27 -14.93 -19.42
N GLU A 244 21.31 -15.30 -20.26
CA GLU A 244 21.48 -16.32 -21.31
C GLU A 244 22.65 -16.00 -22.27
N PRO A 245 22.83 -14.76 -22.77
CA PRO A 245 23.97 -14.43 -23.64
C PRO A 245 25.34 -14.59 -22.97
N ILE A 246 25.39 -14.56 -21.62
CA ILE A 246 26.62 -14.56 -20.83
C ILE A 246 26.96 -15.97 -20.31
N LEU A 247 25.94 -16.71 -19.85
CA LEU A 247 26.11 -17.97 -19.13
C LEU A 247 25.61 -19.19 -19.91
N GLY A 248 24.86 -18.99 -21.00
CA GLY A 248 24.10 -20.03 -21.68
C GLY A 248 22.77 -20.36 -20.98
N ALA A 249 21.82 -20.93 -21.73
CA ALA A 249 20.44 -21.13 -21.30
C ALA A 249 20.29 -21.93 -20.00
N GLU A 250 21.00 -23.05 -19.85
CA GLU A 250 20.89 -23.92 -18.67
C GLU A 250 21.35 -23.22 -17.38
N LYS A 251 22.49 -22.51 -17.43
CA LYS A 251 23.01 -21.78 -16.28
C LYS A 251 22.15 -20.56 -15.96
N ALA A 252 21.65 -19.85 -16.98
CA ALA A 252 20.73 -18.74 -16.79
C ALA A 252 19.43 -19.17 -16.10
N ALA A 253 18.85 -20.31 -16.52
CA ALA A 253 17.68 -20.90 -15.88
C ALA A 253 17.97 -21.30 -14.42
N THR A 254 19.12 -21.90 -14.16
CA THR A 254 19.55 -22.26 -12.79
C THR A 254 19.69 -21.03 -11.89
N GLN A 255 20.27 -19.93 -12.39
CA GLN A 255 20.39 -18.67 -11.64
C GLN A 255 19.02 -18.02 -11.38
N ALA A 256 18.13 -18.05 -12.37
CA ALA A 256 16.77 -17.54 -12.20
C ALA A 256 16.00 -18.29 -11.10
N LEU A 257 16.08 -19.63 -11.08
CA LEU A 257 15.51 -20.46 -10.02
C LEU A 257 16.17 -20.20 -8.65
N GLY A 258 17.50 -20.01 -8.62
CA GLY A 258 18.23 -19.63 -7.41
C GLY A 258 17.75 -18.30 -6.82
N ARG A 259 17.49 -17.31 -7.69
CA ARG A 259 16.89 -16.03 -7.26
C ARG A 259 15.51 -16.21 -6.66
N LEU A 260 14.68 -17.12 -7.19
CA LEU A 260 13.36 -17.39 -6.61
C LEU A 260 13.45 -17.98 -5.20
N ALA A 261 14.34 -18.95 -5.00
CA ALA A 261 14.56 -19.53 -3.67
C ALA A 261 14.99 -18.45 -2.67
N SER A 262 15.86 -17.54 -3.11
CA SER A 262 16.29 -16.37 -2.32
C SER A 262 15.11 -15.44 -2.01
N LEU A 263 14.35 -15.00 -3.02
CA LEU A 263 13.15 -14.16 -2.83
C LEU A 263 12.16 -14.77 -1.84
N ARG A 264 11.89 -16.07 -1.96
CA ARG A 264 11.01 -16.78 -1.02
C ARG A 264 11.55 -16.72 0.41
N SER A 265 12.84 -16.98 0.61
CA SER A 265 13.47 -16.93 1.94
C SER A 265 13.49 -15.52 2.53
N GLU A 266 13.53 -14.49 1.68
CA GLU A 266 13.58 -13.09 2.09
C GLU A 266 12.20 -12.49 2.37
N LEU A 267 11.16 -12.95 1.66
CA LEU A 267 9.79 -12.43 1.80
C LEU A 267 8.96 -13.16 2.86
N THR A 268 9.21 -14.46 3.09
CA THR A 268 8.48 -15.23 4.12
C THR A 268 8.60 -14.63 5.54
N PRO A 269 9.75 -14.07 5.96
CA PRO A 269 9.86 -13.36 7.25
C PRO A 269 9.02 -12.09 7.35
N LEU A 270 8.68 -11.42 6.24
CA LEU A 270 7.79 -10.25 6.26
C LEU A 270 6.36 -10.67 6.56
N GLU A 271 5.93 -11.79 5.97
CA GLU A 271 4.58 -12.33 6.15
C GLU A 271 4.58 -13.85 5.88
N PRO A 272 4.43 -14.67 6.94
CA PRO A 272 4.45 -16.13 6.82
C PRO A 272 3.42 -16.71 5.84
N ALA A 273 2.27 -16.07 5.65
CA ALA A 273 1.26 -16.49 4.69
C ALA A 273 1.75 -16.52 3.23
N LEU A 274 2.78 -15.73 2.90
CA LEU A 274 3.39 -15.73 1.56
C LEU A 274 3.94 -17.10 1.19
N ALA A 275 4.37 -17.92 2.15
CA ALA A 275 4.78 -19.30 1.87
C ALA A 275 3.67 -20.11 1.18
N SER A 276 2.41 -19.89 1.54
CA SER A 276 1.26 -20.55 0.91
C SER A 276 0.98 -20.01 -0.49
N ILE A 277 1.15 -18.71 -0.71
CA ILE A 277 1.06 -18.10 -2.04
C ILE A 277 2.13 -18.69 -2.95
N PHE A 278 3.39 -18.72 -2.49
CA PHE A 278 4.53 -19.30 -3.19
C PHE A 278 4.31 -20.77 -3.53
N GLY A 279 3.78 -21.58 -2.61
CA GLY A 279 3.38 -22.96 -2.88
C GLY A 279 2.34 -23.07 -4.00
N ARG A 280 1.38 -22.15 -4.07
CA ARG A 280 0.29 -22.12 -5.08
C ARG A 280 0.71 -21.61 -6.46
N VAL A 281 1.74 -20.76 -6.52
CA VAL A 281 2.28 -20.24 -7.80
C VAL A 281 3.47 -21.05 -8.32
N GLY A 282 3.77 -22.20 -7.71
CA GLY A 282 4.80 -23.12 -8.21
C GLY A 282 6.22 -22.89 -7.67
N MET A 283 6.39 -22.06 -6.64
CA MET A 283 7.68 -21.81 -5.99
C MET A 283 8.03 -22.80 -4.86
N GLY A 284 7.25 -23.88 -4.73
CA GLY A 284 7.52 -25.01 -3.84
C GLY A 284 7.45 -24.70 -2.34
N GLY A 285 7.49 -25.79 -1.56
CA GLY A 285 7.59 -25.85 -0.10
C GLY A 285 6.31 -25.58 0.68
N GLU A 286 5.79 -26.64 1.29
CA GLU A 286 4.64 -26.56 2.19
C GLU A 286 5.06 -26.04 3.56
N ALA A 287 4.19 -25.27 4.19
CA ALA A 287 4.32 -24.92 5.60
C ALA A 287 4.11 -26.20 6.42
N THR A 288 5.20 -26.83 6.84
CA THR A 288 5.17 -27.98 7.73
C THR A 288 4.84 -27.48 9.14
N ASN A 289 3.68 -27.89 9.68
CA ASN A 289 3.18 -27.61 11.04
C ASN A 289 2.28 -26.37 11.22
N ILE A 290 1.25 -26.18 10.38
CA ILE A 290 0.17 -25.24 10.69
C ILE A 290 -0.89 -25.95 11.57
N PRO A 291 -1.28 -25.40 12.74
CA PRO A 291 -2.41 -25.92 13.53
C PRO A 291 -3.70 -26.00 12.71
N SER A 292 -4.66 -26.82 13.12
CA SER A 292 -5.92 -26.94 12.39
C SER A 292 -6.69 -25.60 12.39
N LEU A 293 -7.52 -25.35 11.37
CA LEU A 293 -8.36 -24.14 11.34
C LEU A 293 -9.30 -24.06 12.57
N LYS A 294 -9.74 -25.21 13.07
CA LYS A 294 -10.53 -25.30 14.31
C LYS A 294 -9.76 -24.81 15.54
N ASP A 295 -8.48 -25.14 15.66
CA ASP A 295 -7.64 -24.70 16.78
C ASP A 295 -7.28 -23.21 16.65
N LEU A 296 -7.00 -22.75 15.43
CA LEU A 296 -6.70 -21.34 15.15
C LEU A 296 -7.90 -20.43 15.48
N THR A 297 -9.10 -20.79 15.05
CA THR A 297 -10.33 -20.03 15.37
C THR A 297 -10.64 -20.03 16.86
N ALA A 298 -10.43 -21.16 17.55
CA ALA A 298 -10.58 -21.24 19.01
C ALA A 298 -9.55 -20.35 19.74
N GLY A 299 -8.29 -20.37 19.30
CA GLY A 299 -7.23 -19.53 19.84
C GLY A 299 -7.50 -18.04 19.65
N TYR A 300 -7.99 -17.63 18.47
CA TYR A 300 -8.41 -16.26 18.22
C TYR A 300 -9.56 -15.84 19.15
N ILE A 301 -10.64 -16.62 19.23
CA ILE A 301 -11.76 -16.31 20.13
C ILE A 301 -11.26 -16.14 21.57
N ALA A 302 -10.43 -17.07 22.05
CA ALA A 302 -9.86 -16.99 23.39
C ALA A 302 -9.02 -15.72 23.63
N SER A 303 -8.28 -15.23 22.61
CA SER A 303 -7.50 -13.99 22.70
C SER A 303 -8.37 -12.73 22.72
N GLN A 304 -9.61 -12.80 22.19
CA GLN A 304 -10.54 -11.68 22.11
C GLN A 304 -11.54 -11.57 23.29
N ILE A 305 -11.70 -12.60 24.14
CA ILE A 305 -12.71 -12.61 25.23
C ILE A 305 -12.64 -11.39 26.16
N HIS A 306 -11.45 -10.81 26.36
CA HIS A 306 -11.25 -9.65 27.24
C HIS A 306 -11.28 -8.30 26.51
N ARG A 307 -11.43 -8.30 25.18
CA ARG A 307 -11.53 -7.07 24.39
C ARG A 307 -13.01 -6.71 24.28
N SER A 308 -13.30 -5.40 24.41
CA SER A 308 -14.66 -4.85 24.35
C SER A 308 -15.43 -5.43 23.18
N ASN A 309 -16.66 -5.89 23.44
CA ASN A 309 -17.51 -6.56 22.46
C ASN A 309 -17.69 -5.65 21.23
N GLU A 310 -17.12 -6.05 20.10
CA GLU A 310 -17.56 -5.52 18.81
C GLU A 310 -19.03 -5.91 18.71
N GLY A 311 -19.93 -4.95 18.51
CA GLY A 311 -21.36 -5.25 18.44
C GLY A 311 -21.64 -6.38 17.45
N ARG A 312 -22.80 -7.05 17.61
CA ARG A 312 -23.18 -8.16 16.74
C ARG A 312 -23.05 -7.77 15.27
N ASN A 313 -22.41 -8.64 14.48
CA ASN A 313 -22.20 -8.46 13.05
C ASN A 313 -22.98 -9.49 12.23
N ASP A 314 -23.30 -9.14 10.98
CA ASP A 314 -24.08 -9.95 10.03
C ASP A 314 -23.22 -10.45 8.84
N LEU A 315 -21.90 -10.42 8.98
CA LEU A 315 -20.95 -10.71 7.89
C LEU A 315 -21.17 -12.09 7.26
N ALA A 316 -21.54 -13.09 8.06
CA ALA A 316 -21.83 -14.42 7.52
C ALA A 316 -23.02 -14.42 6.55
N ALA A 317 -24.06 -13.64 6.83
CA ALA A 317 -25.22 -13.51 5.95
C ALA A 317 -24.82 -12.76 4.67
N ARG A 318 -24.20 -11.58 4.84
CA ARG A 318 -23.73 -10.74 3.72
C ARG A 318 -22.78 -11.49 2.78
N LEU A 319 -21.83 -12.28 3.30
CA LEU A 319 -20.91 -13.08 2.48
C LEU A 319 -21.62 -14.25 1.78
N ARG A 320 -22.68 -14.83 2.36
CA ARG A 320 -23.46 -15.87 1.66
C ARG A 320 -24.32 -15.28 0.56
N GLU A 321 -24.82 -14.06 0.72
CA GLU A 321 -25.58 -13.35 -0.32
C GLU A 321 -24.74 -13.08 -1.57
N THR A 322 -23.42 -12.88 -1.40
CA THR A 322 -22.48 -12.79 -2.52
C THR A 322 -22.12 -14.16 -3.13
N GLY A 323 -22.71 -15.25 -2.63
CA GLY A 323 -22.46 -16.62 -3.08
C GLY A 323 -21.17 -17.24 -2.52
N LEU A 324 -20.54 -16.63 -1.52
CA LEU A 324 -19.33 -17.16 -0.92
C LEU A 324 -19.65 -18.31 0.05
N ASN A 325 -19.05 -19.47 -0.21
CA ASN A 325 -19.11 -20.59 0.71
C ASN A 325 -18.25 -20.30 1.94
N LEU A 326 -18.80 -20.47 3.14
CA LEU A 326 -18.08 -20.24 4.39
C LEU A 326 -17.64 -21.57 5.03
N PRO A 327 -16.42 -21.65 5.57
CA PRO A 327 -15.89 -22.88 6.17
C PRO A 327 -16.65 -23.24 7.46
N PRO A 328 -16.96 -24.53 7.69
CA PRO A 328 -17.73 -24.97 8.86
C PRO A 328 -17.02 -24.69 10.18
N GLU A 329 -15.68 -24.64 10.20
CA GLU A 329 -14.88 -24.30 11.36
C GLU A 329 -15.10 -22.87 11.86
N ILE A 330 -15.57 -21.96 11.00
CA ILE A 330 -15.96 -20.59 11.36
C ILE A 330 -17.45 -20.55 11.72
N LEU A 331 -18.31 -21.18 10.91
CA LEU A 331 -19.75 -21.16 11.12
C LEU A 331 -20.20 -21.85 12.42
N SER A 332 -19.44 -22.82 12.90
CA SER A 332 -19.70 -23.52 14.17
C SER A 332 -19.33 -22.71 15.42
N LYS A 333 -18.81 -21.49 15.26
CA LYS A 333 -18.41 -20.58 16.35
C LYS A 333 -19.39 -19.41 16.47
N SER A 334 -19.31 -18.66 17.57
CA SER A 334 -20.04 -17.41 17.80
C SER A 334 -19.54 -16.26 16.91
N HIS A 335 -19.49 -16.47 15.61
CA HIS A 335 -18.92 -15.52 14.64
C HIS A 335 -19.65 -14.18 14.57
N GLU A 336 -20.91 -14.12 15.02
CA GLU A 336 -21.67 -12.87 15.20
C GLU A 336 -21.04 -11.93 16.22
N ASP A 337 -20.30 -12.47 17.21
CA ASP A 337 -19.61 -11.67 18.25
C ASP A 337 -18.12 -11.43 17.90
N PHE A 338 -17.60 -12.06 16.85
CA PHE A 338 -16.18 -12.04 16.49
C PHE A 338 -15.96 -11.83 14.99
N ALA A 339 -16.21 -10.61 14.51
CA ALA A 339 -16.10 -10.24 13.10
C ALA A 339 -14.71 -10.56 12.50
N GLY A 340 -13.63 -10.41 13.27
CA GLY A 340 -12.27 -10.69 12.81
C GLY A 340 -12.01 -12.15 12.41
N LEU A 341 -12.87 -13.11 12.77
CA LEU A 341 -12.83 -14.47 12.23
C LEU A 341 -12.93 -14.49 10.70
N PHE A 342 -13.58 -13.49 10.10
CA PHE A 342 -13.73 -13.39 8.65
C PHE A 342 -12.54 -12.73 7.94
N ALA A 343 -11.62 -12.07 8.64
CA ALA A 343 -10.46 -11.42 8.00
C ALA A 343 -9.66 -12.37 7.07
N PRO A 344 -9.21 -13.56 7.51
CA PRO A 344 -8.50 -14.47 6.62
C PRO A 344 -9.40 -15.10 5.54
N VAL A 345 -10.74 -15.11 5.73
CA VAL A 345 -11.71 -15.51 4.70
C VAL A 345 -11.75 -14.49 3.57
N LEU A 346 -11.91 -13.20 3.91
CA LEU A 346 -11.95 -12.10 2.96
C LEU A 346 -10.69 -12.08 2.11
N LEU A 347 -9.53 -12.13 2.75
CA LEU A 347 -8.22 -12.12 2.08
C LEU A 347 -8.05 -13.31 1.14
N ALA A 348 -8.30 -14.53 1.61
CA ALA A 348 -8.11 -15.74 0.79
C ALA A 348 -9.12 -15.85 -0.36
N ALA A 349 -10.38 -15.45 -0.13
CA ALA A 349 -11.39 -15.40 -1.18
C ALA A 349 -11.03 -14.36 -2.26
N SER A 350 -10.56 -13.17 -1.84
CA SER A 350 -10.09 -12.12 -2.75
C SER A 350 -8.89 -12.55 -3.58
N ALA A 351 -7.88 -13.15 -2.95
CA ALA A 351 -6.70 -13.66 -3.64
C ALA A 351 -7.05 -14.74 -4.69
N GLN A 352 -8.14 -15.49 -4.47
CA GLN A 352 -8.67 -16.49 -5.42
C GLN A 352 -9.64 -15.90 -6.46
N GLY A 353 -9.89 -14.58 -6.44
CA GLY A 353 -10.83 -13.90 -7.33
C GLY A 353 -12.29 -14.28 -7.08
N LYS A 354 -12.64 -14.71 -5.87
CA LYS A 354 -14.00 -15.10 -5.46
C LYS A 354 -14.79 -13.94 -4.86
N LEU A 355 -14.09 -12.89 -4.44
CA LEU A 355 -14.66 -11.74 -3.76
C LEU A 355 -13.86 -10.49 -4.14
N THR A 356 -14.51 -9.34 -4.21
CA THR A 356 -13.85 -8.04 -4.17
C THR A 356 -14.12 -7.44 -2.79
N ILE A 357 -13.06 -7.07 -2.07
CA ILE A 357 -13.19 -6.56 -0.70
C ILE A 357 -13.64 -5.09 -0.75
N GLU A 358 -14.79 -4.81 -0.15
CA GLU A 358 -15.30 -3.44 0.01
C GLU A 358 -14.52 -2.69 1.09
N PRO A 359 -14.49 -1.33 1.08
CA PRO A 359 -13.63 -0.56 1.99
C PRO A 359 -13.83 -0.83 3.48
N ASP A 360 -15.07 -1.09 3.91
CA ASP A 360 -15.41 -1.44 5.30
C ASP A 360 -14.86 -2.82 5.70
N LEU A 361 -14.95 -3.79 4.78
CA LEU A 361 -14.38 -5.13 4.97
C LEU A 361 -12.85 -5.12 4.92
N ALA A 362 -12.25 -4.23 4.13
CA ALA A 362 -10.82 -4.02 4.09
C ALA A 362 -10.31 -3.47 5.43
N LEU A 363 -11.05 -2.53 6.04
CA LEU A 363 -10.73 -2.02 7.38
C LEU A 363 -10.78 -3.14 8.43
N LEU A 364 -11.81 -3.99 8.41
CA LEU A 364 -11.87 -5.16 9.28
C LEU A 364 -10.66 -6.08 9.13
N ALA A 365 -10.27 -6.38 7.88
CA ALA A 365 -9.13 -7.25 7.58
C ALA A 365 -7.81 -6.65 8.05
N ARG A 366 -7.59 -5.34 7.81
CA ARG A 366 -6.41 -4.58 8.25
C ARG A 366 -6.27 -4.61 9.77
N ARG A 367 -7.36 -4.29 10.48
CA ARG A 367 -7.38 -4.25 11.95
C ARG A 367 -7.04 -5.61 12.52
N THR A 368 -7.65 -6.66 11.98
CA THR A 368 -7.41 -8.03 12.45
C THR A 368 -5.98 -8.47 12.15
N LEU A 369 -5.44 -8.15 10.97
CA LEU A 369 -4.05 -8.44 10.61
C LEU A 369 -3.05 -7.74 11.53
N ARG A 370 -3.34 -6.51 11.97
CA ARG A 370 -2.51 -5.79 12.95
C ARG A 370 -2.61 -6.41 14.35
N GLU A 371 -3.82 -6.75 14.77
CA GLU A 371 -4.10 -7.16 16.15
C GLU A 371 -3.75 -8.62 16.45
N ASP A 372 -3.95 -9.50 15.47
CA ASP A 372 -3.63 -10.93 15.56
C ASP A 372 -3.05 -11.45 14.22
N PRO A 373 -1.84 -10.99 13.86
CA PRO A 373 -1.20 -11.39 12.60
C PRO A 373 -1.02 -12.90 12.52
N LEU A 374 -0.69 -13.57 13.64
CA LEU A 374 -0.47 -15.01 13.65
C LEU A 374 -1.72 -15.80 13.31
N TYR A 375 -2.90 -15.39 13.82
CA TYR A 375 -4.17 -15.99 13.42
C TYR A 375 -4.40 -15.80 11.92
N VAL A 376 -4.31 -14.56 11.42
CA VAL A 376 -4.60 -14.24 10.02
C VAL A 376 -3.67 -15.02 9.09
N SER A 377 -2.35 -14.96 9.31
CA SER A 377 -1.37 -15.60 8.44
C SER A 377 -1.55 -17.12 8.36
N ARG A 378 -1.83 -17.77 9.50
CA ARG A 378 -1.98 -19.24 9.58
C ARG A 378 -3.33 -19.71 9.06
N ALA A 379 -4.41 -19.00 9.38
CA ALA A 379 -5.75 -19.32 8.88
C ALA A 379 -5.85 -19.10 7.37
N TYR A 380 -5.20 -18.04 6.85
CA TYR A 380 -5.14 -17.74 5.42
C TYR A 380 -4.64 -18.94 4.61
N ALA A 381 -3.61 -19.67 5.07
CA ALA A 381 -3.10 -20.85 4.38
C ALA A 381 -4.16 -21.94 4.15
N HIS A 382 -4.97 -22.24 5.18
CA HIS A 382 -6.08 -23.20 5.09
C HIS A 382 -7.17 -22.71 4.15
N LEU A 383 -7.52 -21.43 4.25
CA LEU A 383 -8.61 -20.84 3.49
C LEU A 383 -8.25 -20.63 2.02
N LEU A 384 -6.99 -20.33 1.72
CA LEU A 384 -6.48 -20.28 0.36
C LEU A 384 -6.60 -21.65 -0.33
N LYS A 385 -6.42 -22.74 0.42
CA LYS A 385 -6.69 -24.11 -0.06
C LYS A 385 -8.17 -24.38 -0.24
N PHE A 386 -8.99 -23.99 0.73
CA PHE A 386 -10.44 -24.16 0.68
C PHE A 386 -11.04 -23.50 -0.58
N TYR A 387 -10.72 -22.23 -0.85
CA TYR A 387 -11.25 -21.50 -2.02
C TYR A 387 -10.57 -21.85 -3.35
N GLY A 388 -9.37 -22.44 -3.30
CA GLY A 388 -8.63 -22.87 -4.49
C GLY A 388 -8.99 -24.27 -4.98
N SER A 389 -9.75 -25.05 -4.19
CA SER A 389 -10.21 -26.38 -4.58
C SER A 389 -11.47 -26.23 -5.43
N LYS A 390 -11.42 -26.68 -6.70
CA LYS A 390 -12.60 -26.77 -7.57
C LYS A 390 -13.43 -28.00 -7.22
#